data_AF-A0A9D8QH06-F1
#
_entry.id   AF-A0A9D8QH06-F1
#
_cell.length_a   1.000
_cell.length_b   1.000
_cell.length_c   1.000
_cell.angle_alpha   90.00
_cell.angle_beta   90.00
_cell.angle_gamma   90.00
#
_symmetry.space_group_name_H-M   'P 1'
#
loop_
_entity.id
_entity.type
_entity.pdbx_description
1 polymer ?
#
loop_
_entity_poly.entity_id
_entity_poly.type
_entity_poly.pdbx_seq_one_letter_code
_entity_poly.pdbx_strand_id
1 'polypeptide(L)'
;MALAALGVGLLFSPLRSYTYDASIMAEVTRSMLTDGTFRVTGDSWGVNTPYASYGLGMSLIFVPPYWLARHLGRDPNTWVTMANAFIFALTVLAIFWLSVACGATRRQGVITSLLVGFGTLLFPYAVTGLSEPAV
;
A
#
# COMPACT_ATOMS: atom_id res chain seq x y z
N MET A 1 17.46 -4.38 -7.05
CA MET A 1 16.34 -5.27 -6.68
C MET A 1 15.14 -4.48 -6.17
N ALA A 2 15.23 -3.72 -5.08
CA ALA A 2 14.10 -2.93 -4.57
C ALA A 2 13.51 -1.94 -5.58
N LEU A 3 14.35 -1.20 -6.32
CA LEU A 3 13.89 -0.32 -7.42
C LEU A 3 13.20 -1.09 -8.56
N ALA A 4 13.64 -2.32 -8.84
CA ALA A 4 13.00 -3.17 -9.84
C ALA A 4 11.65 -3.71 -9.33
N ALA A 5 11.59 -4.12 -8.06
CA ALA A 5 10.35 -4.53 -7.40
C ALA A 5 9.34 -3.36 -7.34
N LEU A 6 9.80 -2.15 -7.03
CA LEU A 6 9.00 -0.94 -7.08
C LEU A 6 8.53 -0.64 -8.50
N GLY A 7 9.43 -0.70 -9.49
CA GLY A 7 9.08 -0.47 -10.89
C GLY A 7 8.02 -1.45 -11.38
N VAL A 8 8.15 -2.73 -11.06
CA VAL A 8 7.15 -3.75 -11.39
C VAL A 8 5.84 -3.50 -10.63
N GLY A 9 5.89 -3.23 -9.32
CA GLY A 9 4.70 -2.91 -8.53
C GLY A 9 3.93 -1.69 -9.08
N LEU A 10 4.65 -0.64 -9.52
CA LEU A 10 4.05 0.55 -10.11
C LEU A 10 3.46 0.27 -11.50
N LEU A 11 4.15 -0.53 -12.34
CA LEU A 11 3.66 -0.91 -13.67
C LEU A 11 2.35 -1.68 -13.63
N PHE A 12 2.19 -2.54 -12.62
CA PHE A 12 0.99 -3.35 -12.44
C PHE A 12 -0.01 -2.73 -11.46
N SER A 13 0.28 -1.58 -10.86
CA SER A 13 -0.64 -0.91 -9.94
C SER A 13 -1.92 -0.53 -10.68
N PRO A 14 -3.10 -0.88 -10.14
CA PRO A 14 -4.36 -0.57 -10.79
C PRO A 14 -4.57 0.95 -10.80
N LEU A 15 -4.55 1.53 -12.00
CA LEU A 15 -4.78 2.96 -12.19
C LEU A 15 -6.22 3.39 -11.85
N ARG A 16 -7.17 2.44 -11.70
CA ARG A 16 -8.60 2.74 -11.49
C ARG A 16 -9.41 1.75 -10.64
N SER A 17 -8.80 0.74 -10.01
CA SER A 17 -9.56 -0.24 -9.22
C SER A 17 -9.49 0.08 -7.74
N TYR A 18 -10.43 0.90 -7.30
CA TYR A 18 -10.74 1.05 -5.89
C TYR A 18 -11.51 -0.17 -5.42
N THR A 19 -10.84 -1.03 -4.66
CA THR A 19 -11.54 -1.96 -3.77
C THR A 19 -12.28 -1.14 -2.72
N TYR A 20 -13.38 -1.69 -2.19
CA TYR A 20 -14.14 -1.04 -1.12
C TYR A 20 -13.23 -0.68 0.06
N ASP A 21 -12.38 -1.60 0.49
CA ASP A 21 -11.41 -1.41 1.57
C ASP A 21 -10.51 -0.18 1.34
N ALA A 22 -9.94 -0.05 0.13
CA ALA A 22 -9.14 1.13 -0.24
C ALA A 22 -9.95 2.42 -0.14
N SER A 23 -11.23 2.40 -0.53
CA SER A 23 -12.07 3.60 -0.48
C SER A 23 -12.34 4.04 0.96
N ILE A 24 -12.58 3.10 1.87
CA ILE A 24 -12.79 3.39 3.29
C ILE A 24 -11.52 3.95 3.92
N MET A 25 -10.35 3.34 3.67
CA MET A 25 -9.07 3.82 4.19
C MET A 25 -8.66 5.18 3.59
N ALA A 26 -8.93 5.42 2.31
CA ALA A 26 -8.72 6.71 1.66
C ALA A 26 -9.64 7.79 2.24
N GLU A 27 -10.89 7.45 2.59
CA GLU A 27 -11.83 8.37 3.24
C GLU A 27 -11.35 8.75 4.65
N VAL A 28 -10.85 7.79 5.44
CA VAL A 28 -10.21 8.10 6.73
C VAL A 28 -9.01 9.04 6.53
N THR A 29 -8.20 8.79 5.50
CA THR A 29 -7.07 9.67 5.12
C THR A 29 -7.51 11.09 4.79
N ARG A 30 -8.57 11.22 3.99
CA ARG A 30 -9.18 12.50 3.67
C ARG A 30 -9.65 13.20 4.94
N SER A 31 -10.47 12.56 5.75
CA SER A 31 -11.03 13.13 6.99
C SER A 31 -9.95 13.58 7.98
N MET A 32 -8.84 12.84 8.07
CA MET A 32 -7.70 13.25 8.90
C MET A 32 -7.09 14.56 8.39
N LEU A 33 -6.92 14.69 7.07
CA LEU A 33 -6.24 15.82 6.44
C LEU A 33 -7.14 17.05 6.23
N THR A 34 -8.46 16.88 6.09
CA THR A 34 -9.41 17.97 5.84
C THR A 34 -10.11 18.44 7.10
N ASP A 35 -10.56 17.49 7.93
CA ASP A 35 -11.53 17.76 8.99
C ASP A 35 -10.93 17.54 10.39
N GLY A 36 -9.71 16.98 10.48
CA GLY A 36 -9.08 16.62 11.75
C GLY A 36 -9.82 15.49 12.48
N THR A 37 -10.55 14.65 11.76
CA THR A 37 -11.32 13.53 12.31
C THR A 37 -10.97 12.21 11.62
N PHE A 38 -11.45 11.10 12.16
CA PHE A 38 -11.30 9.76 11.56
C PHE A 38 -12.62 9.22 10.99
N ARG A 39 -13.58 10.10 10.72
CA ARG A 39 -14.92 9.70 10.33
C ARG A 39 -14.97 9.26 8.87
N VAL A 40 -15.78 8.24 8.62
CA VAL A 40 -16.12 7.77 7.28
C VAL A 40 -17.54 8.26 6.97
N THR A 41 -17.69 8.97 5.86
CA THR A 41 -19.00 9.51 5.44
C THR A 41 -19.45 8.98 4.07
N GLY A 42 -18.51 8.64 3.19
CA GLY A 42 -18.77 8.06 1.87
C GLY A 42 -18.74 6.53 1.83
N ASP A 43 -19.40 5.86 2.78
CA ASP A 43 -19.45 4.40 2.82
C ASP A 43 -20.64 3.84 2.01
N SER A 44 -20.34 3.13 0.93
CA SER A 44 -21.34 2.53 0.03
C SER A 44 -22.12 1.36 0.64
N TRP A 45 -21.58 0.69 1.67
CA TRP A 45 -22.21 -0.47 2.30
C TRP A 45 -22.70 -0.18 3.73
N GLY A 46 -22.35 0.97 4.29
CA GLY A 46 -22.78 1.42 5.62
C GLY A 46 -22.19 0.61 6.78
N VAL A 47 -21.20 -0.24 6.53
CA VAL A 47 -20.59 -1.14 7.52
C VAL A 47 -19.50 -0.43 8.35
N ASN A 48 -18.86 0.58 7.77
CA ASN A 48 -17.74 1.35 8.31
C ASN A 48 -18.15 2.78 8.69
N THR A 49 -19.44 3.02 8.95
CA THR A 49 -19.98 4.32 9.35
C THR A 49 -20.37 4.31 10.83
N PRO A 50 -19.96 5.31 11.64
CA PRO A 50 -19.20 6.50 11.28
C PRO A 50 -17.68 6.32 11.33
N TYR A 51 -17.17 5.14 11.70
CA TYR A 51 -15.74 4.85 11.80
C TYR A 51 -15.42 3.52 11.12
N ALA A 52 -14.25 3.46 10.49
CA ALA A 52 -13.72 2.26 9.88
C ALA A 52 -13.40 1.19 10.93
N SER A 53 -13.67 -0.08 10.60
CA SER A 53 -13.21 -1.24 11.39
C SER A 53 -11.74 -1.59 11.14
N TYR A 54 -11.10 -0.97 10.15
CA TYR A 54 -9.70 -1.19 9.78
C TYR A 54 -8.74 -0.46 10.72
N GLY A 55 -7.51 -0.98 10.83
CA GLY A 55 -6.41 -0.29 11.50
C GLY A 55 -5.98 0.99 10.77
N LEU A 56 -5.33 1.90 11.49
CA LEU A 56 -4.88 3.19 10.94
C LEU A 56 -3.65 3.08 10.00
N GLY A 57 -2.96 1.94 9.97
CA GLY A 57 -1.68 1.76 9.27
C GLY A 57 -1.73 2.20 7.81
N MET A 58 -2.63 1.62 7.01
CA MET A 58 -2.81 1.99 5.61
C MET A 58 -3.23 3.44 5.42
N SER A 59 -4.13 3.95 6.26
CA SER A 59 -4.58 5.34 6.18
C SER A 59 -3.43 6.33 6.42
N LEU A 60 -2.48 6.00 7.31
CA LEU A 60 -1.26 6.78 7.52
C LEU A 60 -0.29 6.68 6.34
N ILE A 61 -0.14 5.49 5.75
CA ILE A 61 0.69 5.29 4.55
C ILE A 61 0.13 6.07 3.36
N PHE A 62 -1.19 6.28 3.29
CA PHE A 62 -1.84 7.08 2.25
C PHE A 62 -1.63 8.59 2.42
N VAL A 63 -1.26 9.08 3.61
CA VAL A 63 -1.09 10.53 3.87
C VAL A 63 -0.10 11.18 2.89
N PRO A 64 1.15 10.70 2.73
CA PRO A 64 2.09 11.34 1.81
C PRO A 64 1.62 11.39 0.34
N PRO A 65 1.19 10.29 -0.31
CA PRO A 65 0.73 10.35 -1.69
C PRO A 65 -0.56 11.17 -1.84
N TYR A 66 -1.48 11.10 -0.88
CA TYR A 66 -2.71 11.89 -0.90
C TYR A 66 -2.42 13.39 -0.83
N TRP A 67 -1.59 13.79 0.14
CA TRP A 67 -1.20 15.19 0.34
C TRP A 67 -0.48 15.75 -0.89
N LEU A 68 0.47 15.00 -1.45
CA LEU A 68 1.23 15.41 -2.62
C LEU A 68 0.34 15.53 -3.87
N ALA A 69 -0.53 14.55 -4.11
CA ALA A 69 -1.48 14.60 -5.23
C ALA A 69 -2.37 15.84 -5.17
N ARG A 70 -2.90 16.15 -3.98
CA ARG A 70 -3.73 17.35 -3.76
C ARG A 70 -2.95 18.64 -4.06
N HIS A 71 -1.70 18.75 -3.62
CA HIS A 71 -0.86 19.92 -3.90
C HIS A 71 -0.50 20.06 -5.38
N LEU A 72 -0.42 18.96 -6.11
CA LEU A 72 -0.15 18.94 -7.55
C LEU A 72 -1.42 19.08 -8.41
N GLY A 73 -2.61 19.27 -7.79
CA GLY A 73 -3.88 19.32 -8.51
C GLY A 73 -4.24 18.02 -9.23
N ARG A 74 -3.73 16.89 -8.74
CA ARG A 74 -3.99 15.55 -9.28
C ARG A 74 -5.03 14.84 -8.42
N ASP A 75 -5.65 13.82 -9.00
CA ASP A 75 -6.58 12.95 -8.28
C ASP A 75 -5.83 12.19 -7.17
N PRO A 76 -6.10 12.46 -5.87
CA PRO A 76 -5.46 11.75 -4.77
C PRO A 76 -5.74 10.27 -4.79
N ASN A 77 -6.88 9.89 -5.36
CA ASN A 77 -7.31 8.51 -5.34
C ASN A 77 -6.39 7.63 -6.19
N THR A 78 -6.02 8.10 -7.38
CA THR A 78 -5.03 7.41 -8.24
C THR A 78 -3.66 7.27 -7.57
N TRP A 79 -3.27 8.17 -6.66
CA TRP A 79 -1.94 8.15 -6.04
C TRP A 79 -1.86 7.19 -4.85
N VAL A 80 -2.93 7.05 -4.08
CA VAL A 80 -2.93 6.12 -2.93
C VAL A 80 -2.96 4.66 -3.37
N THR A 81 -3.46 4.32 -4.57
CA THR A 81 -3.38 2.95 -5.11
C THR A 81 -1.94 2.49 -5.38
N MET A 82 -1.01 3.45 -5.53
CA MET A 82 0.42 3.15 -5.69
C MET A 82 1.09 2.74 -4.36
N ALA A 83 0.46 3.00 -3.21
CA ALA A 83 1.05 2.72 -1.90
C ALA A 83 1.42 1.24 -1.72
N ASN A 84 0.59 0.32 -2.23
CA ASN A 84 0.86 -1.12 -2.15
C ASN A 84 2.13 -1.52 -2.91
N ALA A 85 2.49 -0.81 -3.98
CA ALA A 85 3.76 -1.03 -4.68
C ALA A 85 4.98 -0.63 -3.82
N PHE A 86 4.86 0.44 -3.03
CA PHE A 86 5.89 0.84 -2.08
C PHE A 86 6.02 -0.17 -0.95
N ILE A 87 4.91 -0.61 -0.37
CA ILE A 87 4.90 -1.65 0.68
C ILE A 87 5.55 -2.93 0.14
N PHE A 88 5.17 -3.38 -1.05
CA PHE A 88 5.78 -4.54 -1.70
C PHE A 88 7.29 -4.40 -1.84
N ALA A 89 7.77 -3.26 -2.35
CA ALA A 89 9.20 -3.02 -2.51
C ALA A 89 9.94 -3.01 -1.17
N LEU A 90 9.36 -2.42 -0.13
CA LEU A 90 9.91 -2.40 1.23
C LEU A 90 9.93 -3.81 1.83
N THR A 91 8.90 -4.62 1.63
CA THR A 91 8.85 -6.00 2.11
C THR A 91 9.91 -6.86 1.43
N VAL A 92 10.06 -6.76 0.11
CA VAL A 92 11.14 -7.44 -0.64
C VAL A 92 12.52 -7.01 -0.15
N LEU A 93 12.71 -5.73 0.18
CA LEU A 93 13.95 -5.23 0.76
C LEU A 93 14.19 -5.74 2.19
N ALA A 94 13.15 -5.81 3.01
CA ALA A 94 13.21 -6.32 4.37
C ALA A 94 13.60 -7.82 4.38
N ILE A 95 13.01 -8.62 3.49
CA ILE A 95 13.35 -10.04 3.32
C ILE A 95 14.83 -10.21 2.92
N PHE A 96 15.34 -9.35 2.05
CA PHE A 96 16.75 -9.38 1.66
C PHE A 96 17.67 -9.16 2.86
N TRP A 97 17.42 -8.09 3.63
CA TRP A 97 18.24 -7.76 4.78
C TRP A 97 18.12 -8.79 5.90
N LEU A 98 16.92 -9.31 6.12
CA LEU A 98 16.70 -10.39 7.08
C LEU A 98 17.48 -11.65 6.67
N SER A 99 17.43 -12.03 5.39
CA SER A 99 18.19 -13.19 4.89
C SER A 99 19.69 -13.03 5.12
N VAL A 100 20.24 -11.84 4.82
CA VAL A 100 21.65 -11.53 5.05
C VAL A 100 21.98 -11.53 6.55
N ALA A 101 21.12 -10.98 7.40
CA ALA A 101 21.30 -10.97 8.85
C ALA A 101 21.29 -12.38 9.45
N CYS A 102 20.54 -13.32 8.86
CA CYS A 102 20.54 -14.73 9.23
C CYS A 102 21.75 -15.53 8.70
N GLY A 103 22.73 -14.87 8.06
CA GLY A 103 23.97 -15.49 7.59
C GLY A 103 23.95 -15.93 6.13
N ALA A 104 22.91 -15.60 5.35
CA ALA A 104 22.91 -15.88 3.92
C ALA A 104 23.90 -14.97 3.17
N THR A 105 24.48 -15.49 2.10
CA THR A 105 25.23 -14.66 1.15
C THR A 105 24.30 -13.66 0.47
N ARG A 106 24.85 -12.53 -0.02
CA ARG A 106 24.05 -11.53 -0.77
C ARG A 106 23.31 -12.15 -1.96
N ARG A 107 23.92 -13.13 -2.65
CA ARG A 107 23.29 -13.84 -3.77
C ARG A 107 22.06 -14.64 -3.30
N GLN A 108 22.19 -15.39 -2.21
CA GLN A 108 21.07 -16.12 -1.61
C GLN A 108 19.97 -15.15 -1.17
N GLY A 109 20.32 -14.04 -0.52
CA GLY A 109 19.35 -13.02 -0.12
C GLY A 109 18.55 -12.47 -1.30
N VAL A 110 19.21 -12.16 -2.43
CA VAL A 110 18.51 -11.70 -3.65
C VAL A 110 17.55 -12.77 -4.17
N ILE A 111 18.01 -14.02 -4.28
CA ILE A 111 17.19 -15.12 -4.77
C ILE A 111 15.97 -15.33 -3.86
N THR A 112 16.17 -15.39 -2.55
CA THR A 112 15.07 -15.53 -1.57
C THR A 112 14.06 -14.41 -1.70
N SER A 113 14.52 -13.17 -1.81
CA SER A 113 13.62 -12.01 -1.89
C SER A 113 12.82 -11.99 -3.19
N LEU A 114 13.41 -12.42 -4.30
CA LEU A 114 12.69 -12.57 -5.58
C LEU A 114 11.68 -13.71 -5.52
N LEU A 115 12.06 -14.86 -4.95
CA LEU A 115 11.15 -16.00 -4.79
C LEU A 115 9.98 -15.67 -3.87
N VAL A 116 10.20 -14.96 -2.76
CA VAL A 116 9.10 -14.55 -1.89
C VAL A 116 8.26 -13.46 -2.54
N GLY A 117 8.88 -12.44 -3.12
CA GLY A 117 8.17 -11.33 -3.75
C GLY A 117 7.28 -11.77 -4.91
N PHE A 118 7.83 -12.56 -5.84
CA PHE A 118 7.14 -12.93 -7.09
C PHE A 118 6.58 -14.35 -7.10
N GLY A 119 7.06 -15.23 -6.23
CA GLY A 119 6.62 -16.63 -6.15
C GLY A 119 5.53 -16.89 -5.10
N THR A 120 5.05 -15.86 -4.40
CA THR A 120 3.97 -15.99 -3.41
C THR A 120 2.82 -15.02 -3.70
N LEU A 121 1.83 -14.97 -2.82
CA LEU A 121 0.70 -14.03 -2.90
C LEU A 121 1.11 -12.57 -2.71
N LEU A 122 2.36 -12.27 -2.31
CA LEU A 122 2.83 -10.91 -2.09
C LEU A 122 2.65 -10.01 -3.31
N PHE A 123 2.96 -10.51 -4.51
CA PHE A 123 2.80 -9.74 -5.76
C PHE A 123 1.32 -9.55 -6.16
N PRO A 124 0.47 -10.58 -6.19
CA PRO A 124 -0.97 -10.40 -6.37
C PRO A 124 -1.57 -9.36 -5.40
N TYR A 125 -1.21 -9.41 -4.12
CA TYR A 125 -1.68 -8.44 -3.13
C TYR A 125 -1.17 -7.01 -3.40
N ALA A 126 0.05 -6.86 -3.88
CA ALA A 126 0.61 -5.56 -4.26
C ALA A 126 -0.16 -4.88 -5.42
N VAL A 127 -0.85 -5.68 -6.23
CA VAL A 127 -1.61 -5.27 -7.41
C VAL A 127 -3.11 -5.13 -7.11
N THR A 128 -3.55 -5.52 -5.93
CA THR A 128 -4.92 -5.31 -5.45
C THR A 128 -4.92 -4.18 -4.42
N GLY A 129 -5.90 -3.27 -4.42
CA GLY A 129 -6.03 -2.19 -3.42
C GLY A 129 -6.38 -2.66 -2.00
N LEU A 130 -6.01 -3.89 -1.65
CA LEU A 130 -6.34 -4.55 -0.41
C LEU A 130 -5.52 -3.98 0.77
N SER A 131 -6.06 -4.10 1.98
CA SER A 131 -5.49 -3.57 3.22
C SER A 131 -4.44 -4.50 3.82
N GLU A 132 -4.57 -5.79 3.54
CA GLU A 132 -3.82 -6.93 4.06
C GLU A 132 -2.29 -6.77 4.02
N PRO A 133 -1.67 -6.08 3.03
CA PRO A 133 -0.23 -5.85 3.04
C PRO A 133 0.30 -4.99 4.18
N ALA A 134 -0.56 -4.22 4.88
CA ALA A 134 -0.14 -3.28 5.92
C ALA A 134 -0.98 -3.35 7.21
N VAL A 135 -1.72 -4.46 7.39
CA VAL A 135 -2.34 -4.82 8.67
C VAL A 135 -1.31 -5.49 9.57
#